data_AF-A0A7C4T203-F1
#
_entry.id   AF-A0A7C4T203-F1
#
_cell.length_a   1.000
_cell.length_b   1.000
_cell.length_c   1.000
_cell.angle_alpha   90.00
_cell.angle_beta   90.00
_cell.angle_gamma   90.00
#
_symmetry.space_group_name_H-M   'P 1'
#
loop_
_entity.id
_entity.type
_entity.pdbx_description
1 polymer ?
#
loop_
_entity_poly.entity_id
_entity_poly.type
_entity_poly.pdbx_seq_one_letter_code
_entity_poly.pdbx_strand_id
1 'polypeptide(L)'
;MKTFNDAAGRTWTIALNLGTAMYVKDKLGIDLLRPEDGNPPLLTKLGTDEILLGEVLCALLEPQFEKHKVTAADVRMAFDGATLLAAQTAFYEELADFFQFRGRSDRAKAIRAQMRLITQATAAIETRIDAMDLEAMIDGALSGRLQEPSALTPGR
;
A
#
# COMPACT_ATOMS: atom_id res chain seq x y z
N MET A 1 -15.22 3.69 -9.99
CA MET A 1 -15.48 3.62 -8.54
C MET A 1 -15.29 2.19 -8.09
N LYS A 2 -14.62 1.99 -6.96
CA LYS A 2 -14.36 0.68 -6.35
C LYS A 2 -14.92 0.65 -4.93
N THR A 3 -15.30 -0.53 -4.46
CA THR A 3 -15.89 -0.68 -3.12
C THR A 3 -15.17 -1.77 -2.33
N PHE A 4 -15.20 -1.63 -1.01
CA PHE A 4 -14.74 -2.66 -0.08
C PHE A 4 -15.62 -2.65 1.18
N ASN A 5 -15.54 -3.69 1.99
CA ASN A 5 -16.23 -3.78 3.27
C ASN A 5 -15.21 -3.76 4.41
N ASP A 6 -15.59 -3.17 5.54
CA ASP A 6 -14.82 -3.29 6.78
C ASP A 6 -15.34 -4.41 7.70
N ALA A 7 -14.63 -4.65 8.79
CA ALA A 7 -14.99 -5.65 9.79
C ALA A 7 -16.37 -5.41 10.48
N ALA A 8 -16.89 -4.18 10.43
CA ALA A 8 -18.23 -3.85 10.93
C ALA A 8 -19.33 -4.06 9.88
N GLY A 9 -18.99 -4.56 8.70
CA GLY A 9 -19.92 -4.79 7.59
C GLY A 9 -20.33 -3.53 6.84
N ARG A 10 -19.66 -2.39 7.05
CA ARG A 10 -19.94 -1.15 6.32
C ARG A 10 -19.29 -1.25 4.93
N THR A 11 -20.06 -0.94 3.89
CA THR A 11 -19.54 -0.82 2.53
C THR A 11 -19.07 0.59 2.26
N TRP A 12 -17.80 0.72 1.91
CA TRP A 12 -17.12 1.96 1.57
C TRP A 12 -16.86 2.05 0.07
N THR A 13 -16.99 3.25 -0.49
CA THR A 13 -16.69 3.54 -1.89
C THR A 13 -15.44 4.39 -2.02
N ILE A 14 -14.45 3.92 -2.77
CA ILE A 14 -13.34 4.75 -3.24
C ILE A 14 -13.73 5.34 -4.60
N ALA A 15 -13.79 6.67 -4.64
CA ALA A 15 -14.10 7.44 -5.84
C ALA A 15 -12.98 8.45 -6.12
N LEU A 16 -12.32 8.32 -7.27
CA LEU A 16 -11.36 9.32 -7.72
C LEU A 16 -11.98 10.18 -8.82
N ASN A 17 -12.22 11.44 -8.50
CA ASN A 17 -12.64 12.47 -9.43
C ASN A 17 -11.87 13.76 -9.11
N LEU A 18 -12.10 14.82 -9.89
CA LEU A 18 -11.39 16.09 -9.67
C LEU A 18 -11.65 16.65 -8.26
N GLY A 19 -12.87 16.56 -7.75
CA GLY A 19 -13.23 17.04 -6.42
C GLY A 19 -12.52 16.27 -5.30
N THR A 20 -12.50 14.93 -5.36
CA THR A 20 -11.80 14.14 -4.34
C THR A 20 -10.28 14.28 -4.43
N ALA A 21 -9.72 14.43 -5.64
CA ALA A 21 -8.30 14.72 -5.82
C ALA A 21 -7.90 16.09 -5.25
N MET A 22 -8.70 17.13 -5.50
CA MET A 22 -8.49 18.47 -4.91
C MET A 22 -8.61 18.42 -3.39
N TYR A 23 -9.62 17.73 -2.87
CA TYR A 23 -9.82 17.60 -1.42
C TYR A 23 -8.61 16.98 -0.72
N VAL A 24 -8.08 15.87 -1.26
CA VAL A 24 -6.87 15.22 -0.72
C VAL A 24 -5.66 16.15 -0.79
N LYS A 25 -5.51 16.89 -1.89
CA LYS A 25 -4.41 17.84 -2.07
C LYS A 25 -4.49 19.00 -1.08
N ASP A 26 -5.65 19.59 -0.90
CA ASP A 26 -5.84 20.72 0.02
C ASP A 26 -5.66 20.29 1.47
N LYS A 27 -6.12 19.08 1.82
CA LYS A 27 -6.08 18.58 3.19
C LYS A 27 -4.71 18.04 3.60
N LEU A 28 -4.04 17.30 2.72
CA LEU A 28 -2.83 16.55 3.05
C LEU A 28 -1.58 17.04 2.31
N GLY A 29 -1.73 17.96 1.35
CA GLY A 29 -0.63 18.37 0.47
C GLY A 29 -0.23 17.31 -0.56
N ILE A 30 -1.07 16.27 -0.76
CA ILE A 30 -0.77 15.12 -1.62
C ILE A 30 -1.50 15.26 -2.96
N ASP A 31 -0.75 15.32 -4.06
CA ASP A 31 -1.31 15.37 -5.41
C ASP A 31 -1.45 13.96 -6.01
N LEU A 32 -2.59 13.32 -5.78
CA LEU A 32 -2.89 11.99 -6.34
C LEU A 32 -2.87 11.95 -7.88
N LEU A 33 -2.94 13.11 -8.55
CA LEU A 33 -2.89 13.20 -10.00
C LEU A 33 -1.45 13.25 -10.54
N ARG A 34 -0.45 13.18 -9.67
CA ARG A 34 0.98 13.11 -10.02
C ARG A 34 1.68 11.98 -9.25
N PRO A 35 1.29 10.71 -9.48
CA PRO A 35 1.85 9.55 -8.78
C PRO A 35 3.37 9.37 -8.97
N GLU A 36 3.95 9.98 -10.01
CA GLU A 36 5.38 9.95 -10.31
C GLU A 36 6.21 11.02 -9.60
N ASP A 37 5.58 12.05 -9.03
CA ASP A 37 6.30 13.17 -8.42
C ASP A 37 6.94 12.76 -7.07
N GLY A 38 8.07 13.38 -6.75
CA GLY A 38 8.80 13.18 -5.49
C GLY A 38 9.94 12.16 -5.58
N ASN A 39 10.70 12.03 -4.48
CA ASN A 39 11.75 11.03 -4.31
C ASN A 39 11.68 10.41 -2.90
N PRO A 40 11.31 9.12 -2.75
CA PRO A 40 10.80 8.24 -3.82
C PRO A 40 9.46 8.75 -4.39
N PRO A 41 9.04 8.29 -5.60
CA PRO A 41 7.77 8.68 -6.20
C PRO A 41 6.57 8.45 -5.27
N LEU A 42 5.55 9.30 -5.36
CA LEU A 42 4.35 9.21 -4.51
C LEU A 42 3.72 7.80 -4.55
N LEU A 43 3.65 7.18 -5.72
CA LEU A 43 3.12 5.81 -5.86
C LEU A 43 3.88 4.79 -5.02
N THR A 44 5.21 4.92 -4.94
CA THR A 44 6.07 4.07 -4.11
C THR A 44 5.86 4.36 -2.63
N LYS A 45 5.77 5.64 -2.24
CA LYS A 45 5.48 6.03 -0.85
C LYS A 45 4.17 5.44 -0.35
N LEU A 46 3.09 5.57 -1.14
CA LEU A 46 1.78 5.01 -0.80
C LEU A 46 1.78 3.48 -0.63
N GLY A 47 2.76 2.78 -1.22
CA GLY A 47 2.90 1.33 -1.10
C GLY A 47 3.83 0.87 0.02
N THR A 48 4.53 1.80 0.71
CA THR A 48 5.55 1.48 1.72
C THR A 48 5.38 2.26 3.03
N ASP A 49 4.46 3.22 3.07
CA ASP A 49 4.12 4.02 4.24
C ASP A 49 2.62 3.83 4.53
N GLU A 50 2.31 2.96 5.48
CA GLU A 50 0.93 2.62 5.86
C GLU A 50 0.21 3.79 6.51
N ILE A 51 0.93 4.70 7.18
CA ILE A 51 0.35 5.89 7.80
C ILE A 51 -0.11 6.83 6.68
N LEU A 52 0.76 7.13 5.72
CA LEU A 52 0.44 7.97 4.57
C LEU A 52 -0.75 7.40 3.77
N LEU A 53 -0.72 6.09 3.50
CA LEU A 53 -1.81 5.40 2.82
C LEU A 53 -3.12 5.53 3.62
N GLY A 54 -3.07 5.29 4.93
CA GLY A 54 -4.22 5.42 5.83
C GLY A 54 -4.81 6.82 5.85
N GLU A 55 -3.98 7.86 5.87
CA GLU A 55 -4.43 9.27 5.81
C GLU A 55 -5.13 9.59 4.50
N VAL A 56 -4.57 9.16 3.37
CA VAL A 56 -5.18 9.32 2.04
C VAL A 56 -6.52 8.59 1.96
N LEU A 57 -6.59 7.33 2.42
CA LEU A 57 -7.82 6.55 2.43
C LEU A 57 -8.89 7.22 3.31
N CYS A 58 -8.52 7.67 4.51
CA CYS A 58 -9.44 8.39 5.38
C CYS A 58 -9.98 9.67 4.72
N ALA A 59 -9.13 10.47 4.08
CA ALA A 59 -9.54 11.68 3.39
C ALA A 59 -10.49 11.39 2.20
N LEU A 60 -10.26 10.31 1.45
CA LEU A 60 -11.14 9.89 0.36
C LEU A 60 -12.51 9.40 0.87
N LEU A 61 -12.57 8.82 2.06
CA LEU A 61 -13.78 8.24 2.64
C LEU A 61 -14.60 9.23 3.48
N GLU A 62 -14.01 10.36 3.87
CA GLU A 62 -14.63 11.34 4.75
C GLU A 62 -16.03 11.82 4.34
N PRO A 63 -16.35 12.03 3.05
CA PRO A 63 -17.72 12.36 2.64
C PRO A 63 -18.77 11.29 3.00
N GLN A 64 -18.34 10.07 3.33
CA GLN A 64 -19.22 8.96 3.71
C GLN A 64 -19.37 8.80 5.22
N PHE A 65 -18.63 9.57 6.03
CA PHE A 65 -18.63 9.43 7.49
C PHE A 65 -20.00 9.71 8.09
N GLU A 66 -20.68 10.76 7.63
CA GLU A 66 -22.04 11.10 8.08
C GLU A 66 -23.03 9.97 7.75
N LYS A 67 -22.96 9.43 6.53
CA LYS A 67 -23.80 8.31 6.08
C LYS A 67 -23.63 7.09 6.98
N HIS A 68 -22.40 6.78 7.37
CA HIS A 68 -22.09 5.63 8.23
C HIS A 68 -22.16 5.95 9.73
N LYS A 69 -22.45 7.20 10.11
CA LYS A 69 -22.53 7.68 11.50
C LYS A 69 -21.25 7.42 12.29
N VAL A 70 -20.11 7.74 11.72
CA VAL A 70 -18.79 7.45 12.28
C VAL A 70 -17.92 8.69 12.30
N THR A 71 -17.02 8.77 13.28
CA THR A 71 -16.00 9.80 13.35
C THR A 71 -14.74 9.37 12.58
N ALA A 72 -13.85 10.33 12.30
CA ALA A 72 -12.54 10.00 11.73
C ALA A 72 -11.72 9.04 12.62
N ALA A 73 -11.89 9.12 13.95
CA ALA A 73 -11.23 8.20 14.87
C ALA A 73 -11.82 6.78 14.74
N ASP A 74 -13.14 6.64 14.63
CA ASP A 74 -13.80 5.35 14.44
C ASP A 74 -13.37 4.67 13.14
N VAL A 75 -13.21 5.44 12.06
CA VAL A 75 -12.73 4.91 10.78
C VAL A 75 -11.29 4.43 10.90
N ARG A 76 -10.39 5.22 11.50
CA ARG A 76 -8.99 4.78 11.72
C ARG A 76 -8.90 3.53 12.59
N MET A 77 -9.70 3.43 13.65
CA MET A 77 -9.74 2.24 14.51
C MET A 77 -10.33 1.01 13.79
N ALA A 78 -11.18 1.21 12.78
CA ALA A 78 -11.77 0.12 12.01
C ALA A 78 -10.86 -0.41 10.89
N PHE A 79 -9.77 0.28 10.57
CA PHE A 79 -8.80 -0.16 9.56
C PHE A 79 -7.83 -1.19 10.18
N ASP A 80 -8.36 -2.39 10.45
CA ASP A 80 -7.52 -3.56 10.71
C ASP A 80 -6.75 -4.00 9.45
N GLY A 81 -5.85 -4.97 9.58
CA GLY A 81 -5.00 -5.40 8.46
C GLY A 81 -5.80 -5.86 7.23
N ALA A 82 -6.92 -6.56 7.43
CA ALA A 82 -7.77 -7.04 6.35
C ALA A 82 -8.54 -5.90 5.67
N THR A 83 -9.10 -4.98 6.45
CA THR A 83 -9.81 -3.81 5.98
C THR A 83 -8.87 -2.87 5.24
N LEU A 84 -7.66 -2.64 5.77
CA LEU A 84 -6.64 -1.81 5.12
C LEU A 84 -6.21 -2.42 3.78
N LEU A 85 -5.98 -3.74 3.71
CA LEU A 85 -5.64 -4.42 2.46
C LEU A 85 -6.77 -4.32 1.42
N ALA A 86 -8.02 -4.50 1.83
CA ALA A 86 -9.18 -4.37 0.95
C ALA A 86 -9.34 -2.93 0.44
N ALA A 87 -9.16 -1.94 1.33
CA ALA A 87 -9.20 -0.52 0.99
C ALA A 87 -8.06 -0.14 0.02
N GLN A 88 -6.84 -0.62 0.27
CA GLN A 88 -5.67 -0.42 -0.59
C GLN A 88 -5.92 -0.98 -1.99
N THR A 89 -6.46 -2.20 -2.08
CA THR A 89 -6.79 -2.84 -3.35
C THR A 89 -7.81 -2.02 -4.14
N ALA A 90 -8.91 -1.63 -3.50
CA ALA A 90 -9.93 -0.77 -4.10
C ALA A 90 -9.37 0.59 -4.55
N PHE A 91 -8.47 1.18 -3.75
CA PHE A 91 -7.82 2.45 -4.07
C PHE A 91 -6.93 2.37 -5.31
N TYR A 92 -6.02 1.39 -5.39
CA TYR A 92 -5.14 1.30 -6.55
C TYR A 92 -5.88 0.95 -7.84
N GLU A 93 -6.92 0.12 -7.75
CA GLU A 93 -7.79 -0.15 -8.90
C GLU A 93 -8.50 1.12 -9.38
N GLU A 94 -9.06 1.91 -8.47
CA GLU A 94 -9.72 3.17 -8.82
C GLU A 94 -8.74 4.19 -9.41
N LEU A 95 -7.53 4.29 -8.84
CA LEU A 95 -6.48 5.17 -9.33
C LEU A 95 -6.04 4.77 -10.75
N ALA A 96 -5.86 3.47 -11.01
CA ALA A 96 -5.50 2.95 -12.32
C ALA A 96 -6.61 3.19 -13.36
N ASP A 97 -7.87 2.98 -12.98
CA ASP A 97 -9.02 3.18 -13.85
C ASP A 97 -9.21 4.66 -14.19
N PHE A 98 -9.04 5.57 -13.22
CA PHE A 98 -9.07 7.01 -13.46
C PHE A 98 -8.06 7.43 -14.52
N PHE A 99 -6.80 7.02 -14.40
CA PHE A 99 -5.77 7.38 -15.39
C PHE A 99 -6.02 6.70 -16.74
N GLN A 100 -6.51 5.45 -16.75
CA GLN A 100 -6.89 4.77 -17.97
C GLN A 100 -7.95 5.54 -18.74
N PHE A 101 -9.04 5.96 -18.08
CA PHE A 101 -10.12 6.73 -18.70
C PHE A 101 -9.69 8.15 -19.10
N ARG A 102 -8.68 8.72 -18.45
CA ARG A 102 -8.03 9.99 -18.84
C ARG A 102 -7.07 9.85 -20.04
N GLY A 103 -6.93 8.66 -20.63
CA GLY A 103 -5.99 8.40 -21.72
C GLY A 103 -4.52 8.32 -21.27
N ARG A 104 -4.26 8.32 -19.96
CA ARG A 104 -2.92 8.22 -19.34
C ARG A 104 -2.57 6.76 -19.04
N SER A 105 -2.54 5.96 -20.11
CA SER A 105 -2.29 4.52 -20.02
C SER A 105 -0.91 4.18 -19.45
N ASP A 106 0.05 5.09 -19.59
CA ASP A 106 1.38 5.03 -18.97
C ASP A 106 1.28 4.93 -17.44
N ARG A 107 0.56 5.87 -16.81
CA ARG A 107 0.37 5.88 -15.36
C ARG A 107 -0.47 4.71 -14.89
N ALA A 108 -1.55 4.39 -15.61
CA ALA A 108 -2.39 3.24 -15.29
C ALA A 108 -1.59 1.92 -15.33
N LYS A 109 -0.67 1.76 -16.28
CA LYS A 109 0.25 0.60 -16.34
C LYS A 109 1.22 0.59 -15.17
N ALA A 110 1.81 1.74 -14.81
CA ALA A 110 2.72 1.85 -13.68
C ALA A 110 2.05 1.44 -12.35
N ILE A 111 0.83 1.93 -12.09
CA ILE A 111 0.06 1.57 -10.89
C ILE A 111 -0.20 0.07 -10.82
N ARG A 112 -0.72 -0.52 -11.91
CA ARG A 112 -0.98 -1.97 -11.95
C ARG A 112 0.30 -2.80 -11.85
N ALA A 113 1.43 -2.31 -12.37
CA ALA A 113 2.73 -2.95 -12.23
C ALA A 113 3.22 -2.92 -10.77
N GLN A 114 3.08 -1.78 -10.08
CA GLN A 114 3.42 -1.65 -8.67
C GLN A 114 2.63 -2.63 -7.80
N MET A 115 1.31 -2.74 -8.02
CA MET A 115 0.48 -3.72 -7.30
C MET A 115 0.98 -5.15 -7.48
N ARG A 116 1.24 -5.56 -8.73
CA ARG A 116 1.75 -6.91 -9.02
C ARG A 116 3.12 -7.16 -8.39
N LEU A 117 3.99 -6.16 -8.41
CA LEU A 117 5.33 -6.26 -7.81
C LEU A 117 5.22 -6.51 -6.30
N ILE A 118 4.41 -5.72 -5.59
CA ILE A 118 4.22 -5.89 -4.14
C ILE A 118 3.69 -7.30 -3.81
N THR A 119 2.66 -7.76 -4.52
CA THR A 119 2.10 -9.11 -4.32
C THR A 119 3.15 -10.21 -4.58
N GLN A 120 3.87 -10.11 -5.70
CA GLN A 120 4.87 -11.12 -6.06
C GLN A 120 6.08 -11.12 -5.13
N ALA A 121 6.57 -9.94 -4.71
CA ALA A 121 7.68 -9.82 -3.79
C ALA A 121 7.32 -10.40 -2.42
N THR A 122 6.13 -10.11 -1.91
CA THR A 122 5.64 -10.65 -0.63
C THR A 122 5.57 -12.18 -0.69
N ALA A 123 4.93 -12.75 -1.71
CA ALA A 123 4.82 -14.20 -1.87
C ALA A 123 6.20 -14.89 -2.00
N ALA A 124 7.14 -14.26 -2.70
CA ALA A 124 8.50 -14.78 -2.85
C ALA A 124 9.27 -14.75 -1.52
N ILE A 125 9.09 -13.69 -0.71
CA ILE A 125 9.69 -13.58 0.62
C ILE A 125 9.09 -14.60 1.57
N GLU A 126 7.77 -14.75 1.62
CA GLU A 126 7.07 -15.77 2.42
C GLU A 126 7.57 -17.17 2.08
N THR A 127 7.59 -17.53 0.78
CA THR A 127 8.10 -18.84 0.33
C THR A 127 9.55 -19.06 0.78
N ARG A 128 10.38 -18.03 0.74
CA ARG A 128 11.77 -18.11 1.17
C ARG A 128 11.89 -18.29 2.68
N ILE A 129 11.07 -17.59 3.47
CA ILE A 129 11.03 -17.72 4.93
C ILE A 129 10.56 -19.11 5.32
N ASP A 130 9.51 -19.64 4.70
CA ASP A 130 8.98 -20.98 4.98
C ASP A 130 9.98 -22.09 4.62
N ALA A 131 10.84 -21.84 3.63
CA ALA A 131 11.92 -22.74 3.25
C ALA A 131 13.15 -22.66 4.18
N MET A 132 13.23 -21.65 5.06
CA MET A 132 14.30 -21.57 6.05
C MET A 132 14.02 -22.53 7.20
N ASP A 133 14.89 -23.52 7.38
CA ASP A 133 14.89 -24.36 8.59
C ASP A 133 15.44 -23.53 9.76
N LEU A 134 14.53 -22.82 10.43
CA LEU A 134 14.85 -21.92 11.53
C LEU A 134 15.50 -22.67 12.70
N GLU A 135 15.14 -23.93 12.91
CA GLU A 135 15.67 -24.77 13.99
C GLU A 135 17.12 -25.15 13.70
N ALA A 136 17.44 -25.58 12.47
CA ALA A 136 18.82 -25.84 12.06
C ALA A 136 19.70 -24.57 12.09
N MET A 137 19.14 -23.40 11.79
CA MET A 137 19.86 -22.12 11.86
C MET A 137 20.17 -21.72 13.32
N ILE A 138 19.23 -21.91 14.24
CA ILE A 138 19.41 -21.66 15.67
C ILE A 138 20.45 -22.62 16.26
N ASP A 139 20.35 -23.91 15.96
CA ASP A 139 21.31 -24.93 16.41
C ASP A 139 22.72 -24.68 15.86
N GLY A 140 22.83 -24.25 14.59
CA GLY A 140 24.10 -23.85 13.99
C GLY A 140 24.72 -22.61 14.64
N ALA A 141 23.89 -21.63 15.02
CA ALA A 141 24.33 -20.42 15.71
C ALA A 141 24.77 -20.71 17.17
N LEU A 142 23.99 -21.52 17.90
CA LEU A 142 24.30 -21.93 19.27
C LEU A 142 25.49 -22.90 19.35
N SER A 143 25.70 -23.71 18.31
CA SER A 143 26.85 -24.63 18.20
C SER A 143 28.12 -23.97 17.63
N GLY A 144 28.09 -22.65 17.33
CA GLY A 144 29.26 -21.89 16.86
C GLY A 144 29.73 -22.22 15.43
N ARG A 145 28.85 -22.76 14.57
CA ARG A 145 29.20 -23.23 13.21
C ARG A 145 28.92 -22.24 12.08
N LEU A 146 28.51 -21.01 12.37
CA LEU A 146 28.34 -20.00 11.32
C LEU A 146 29.71 -19.46 10.91
N GLN A 147 30.20 -19.96 9.78
CA GLN A 147 31.35 -19.42 9.06
C GLN A 147 30.96 -18.03 8.54
N GLU A 148 31.69 -17.00 8.96
CA GLU A 148 31.48 -15.63 8.46
C GLU A 148 31.58 -15.60 6.92
N PRO A 149 30.70 -14.86 6.22
CA PRO A 149 30.84 -14.66 4.78
C PRO A 149 32.17 -13.97 4.53
N SER A 150 33.09 -14.69 3.87
CA SER A 150 34.43 -14.23 3.56
C SER A 150 34.40 -12.83 2.92
N ALA A 151 34.85 -11.83 3.67
CA ALA A 151 34.95 -10.47 3.18
C ALA A 151 35.92 -10.42 1.99
N LEU A 152 35.44 -9.86 0.89
CA LEU A 152 36.22 -9.50 -0.29
C LEU A 152 37.48 -8.74 0.11
N THR A 153 38.66 -9.35 -0.06
CA THR A 153 39.93 -8.63 -0.15
C THR A 153 39.95 -7.76 -1.42
N PRO A 154 40.11 -6.43 -1.34
CA PRO A 154 40.45 -5.61 -2.49
C PRO A 154 41.96 -5.72 -2.73
N GLY A 155 42.35 -6.46 -3.76
CA GLY A 155 43.72 -6.60 -4.21
C GLY A 155 44.09 -5.58 -5.29
N ARG A 156 44.77 -4.53 -4.84
CA ARG A 156 45.92 -3.79 -5.42
C ARG A 156 46.00 -3.51 -6.92
#